data_AF-A0A5C6SBA1-F1
#
_entry.id   AF-A0A5C6SBA1-F1
#
_cell.length_a   1.000
_cell.length_b   1.000
_cell.length_c   1.000
_cell.angle_alpha   90.00
_cell.angle_beta   90.00
_cell.angle_gamma   90.00
#
_symmetry.space_group_name_H-M   'P 1'
#
loop_
_entity.id
_entity.type
_entity.pdbx_description
1 polymer ?
#
loop_
_entity_poly.entity_id
_entity_poly.type
_entity_poly.pdbx_seq_one_letter_code
_entity_poly.pdbx_strand_id
1 'polypeptide(L)'
;MKFLSLFSFSLAVTACRSTPSPQKSPKIDVHSHFVPNFYAKALREAGHVPGPDGMPGIPEWDAESHLQFMKENNIEKSILSISSPGVYLNIPSKDATKKAIKLARRVNQYGSQVKAKYPKQFGFFASLPLPDIKASLKEIDYLFKQLSPKPDGIVMMSNYYGLYLGDRDLEPIYDALNELNVTIFEHPTTPCTQFNKLRFDIDKTAPSIS
;
A
#
# COMPACT_ATOMS: atom_id res chain seq x y z
N MET A 1 78.36 -15.53 48.14
CA MET A 1 77.74 -15.10 46.87
C MET A 1 76.32 -15.64 46.82
N LYS A 2 75.31 -14.78 47.03
CA LYS A 2 73.88 -15.14 46.91
C LYS A 2 73.36 -14.57 45.59
N PHE A 3 72.92 -15.42 44.68
CA PHE A 3 72.20 -15.02 43.47
C PHE A 3 70.73 -14.78 43.84
N LEU A 4 70.24 -13.55 43.67
CA LEU A 4 68.81 -13.24 43.68
C LEU A 4 68.36 -13.08 42.22
N SER A 5 67.53 -14.00 41.75
CA SER A 5 66.83 -13.88 40.47
C SER A 5 65.47 -13.20 40.71
N LEU A 6 65.30 -11.99 40.20
CA LEU A 6 64.02 -11.30 40.16
C LEU A 6 63.31 -11.66 38.85
N PHE A 7 62.26 -12.48 38.94
CA PHE A 7 61.32 -12.69 37.84
C PHE A 7 60.27 -11.57 37.86
N SER A 8 60.29 -10.72 36.85
CA SER A 8 59.21 -9.77 36.59
C SER A 8 58.12 -10.47 35.79
N PHE A 9 56.95 -10.67 36.40
CA PHE A 9 55.74 -11.11 35.71
C PHE A 9 55.01 -9.87 35.17
N SER A 10 55.10 -9.64 33.87
CA SER A 10 54.28 -8.63 33.20
C SER A 10 52.95 -9.27 32.81
N LEU A 11 51.87 -8.95 33.54
CA LEU A 11 50.51 -9.33 33.15
C LEU A 11 50.10 -8.48 31.94
N ALA A 12 50.12 -9.06 30.75
CA ALA A 12 49.48 -8.46 29.59
C ALA A 12 47.96 -8.62 29.74
N VAL A 13 47.27 -7.54 30.09
CA VAL A 13 45.80 -7.49 30.03
C VAL A 13 45.41 -7.39 28.56
N THR A 14 45.13 -8.53 27.94
CA THR A 14 44.52 -8.57 26.60
C THR A 14 43.10 -8.03 26.73
N ALA A 15 42.88 -6.80 26.27
CA ALA A 15 41.54 -6.27 26.12
C ALA A 15 40.74 -7.20 25.18
N CYS A 16 39.70 -7.86 25.71
CA CYS A 16 38.72 -8.54 24.89
C CYS A 16 38.15 -7.52 23.91
N ARG A 17 38.50 -7.64 22.62
CA ARG A 17 37.80 -6.94 21.56
C ARG A 17 36.35 -7.44 21.60
N SER A 18 35.42 -6.56 21.94
CA SER A 18 34.00 -6.86 21.76
C SER A 18 33.78 -7.18 20.29
N THR A 19 33.21 -8.34 20.02
CA THR A 19 32.67 -8.64 18.70
C THR A 19 31.56 -7.62 18.43
N PRO A 20 31.60 -6.88 17.29
CA PRO A 20 30.49 -6.01 16.93
C PRO A 20 29.22 -6.86 16.85
N SER A 21 28.13 -6.36 17.44
CA SER A 21 26.84 -7.04 17.31
C SER A 21 26.53 -7.22 15.82
N PRO A 22 25.93 -8.36 15.42
CA PRO A 22 25.58 -8.58 14.03
C PRO A 22 24.74 -7.39 13.54
N GLN A 23 25.26 -6.69 12.54
CA GLN A 23 24.63 -5.52 11.96
C GLN A 23 23.29 -5.98 11.38
N LYS A 24 22.18 -5.56 11.99
CA LYS A 24 20.84 -5.96 11.53
C LYS A 24 20.66 -5.47 10.09
N SER A 25 20.38 -6.38 9.17
CA SER A 25 20.07 -6.02 7.78
C SER A 25 18.79 -5.18 7.75
N PRO A 26 18.77 -4.05 7.04
CA PRO A 26 17.56 -3.24 6.93
C PRO A 26 16.46 -4.02 6.19
N LYS A 27 15.23 -4.01 6.72
CA LYS A 27 14.07 -4.65 6.08
C LYS A 27 13.19 -3.58 5.43
N ILE A 28 12.70 -3.89 4.24
CA ILE A 28 11.66 -3.10 3.56
C ILE A 28 10.39 -3.95 3.55
N ASP A 29 9.32 -3.43 4.15
CA ASP A 29 7.98 -4.01 4.09
C ASP A 29 7.25 -3.47 2.87
N VAL A 30 6.94 -4.33 1.91
CA VAL A 30 6.25 -3.95 0.67
C VAL A 30 4.75 -4.25 0.70
N HIS A 31 4.26 -4.92 1.75
CA HIS A 31 2.86 -5.28 1.91
C HIS A 31 2.34 -4.72 3.23
N SER A 32 2.22 -3.39 3.26
CA SER A 32 1.79 -2.66 4.44
C SER A 32 0.56 -1.82 4.14
N HIS A 33 -0.45 -1.90 5.00
CA HIS A 33 -1.71 -1.19 4.79
C HIS A 33 -1.82 0.05 5.66
N PHE A 34 -2.41 1.10 5.08
CA PHE A 34 -2.85 2.28 5.83
C PHE A 34 -4.36 2.38 5.75
N VAL A 35 -4.98 2.70 6.88
CA VAL A 35 -6.44 2.79 7.00
C VAL A 35 -6.81 4.15 7.61
N PRO A 36 -6.71 5.25 6.84
CA PRO A 36 -7.05 6.57 7.35
C PRO A 36 -8.49 6.59 7.86
N ASN A 37 -8.77 7.36 8.92
CA ASN A 37 -10.11 7.42 9.53
C ASN A 37 -11.23 7.71 8.52
N PHE A 38 -10.97 8.52 7.50
CA PHE A 38 -11.95 8.79 6.45
C PHE A 38 -12.21 7.61 5.52
N TYR A 39 -11.20 6.78 5.26
CA TYR A 39 -11.32 5.55 4.49
C TYR A 39 -12.05 4.49 5.32
N ALA A 40 -11.70 4.35 6.60
CA ALA A 40 -12.43 3.51 7.54
C ALA A 40 -13.92 3.89 7.63
N LYS A 41 -14.23 5.19 7.62
CA LYS A 41 -15.62 5.69 7.56
C LYS A 41 -16.29 5.31 6.24
N ALA A 42 -15.62 5.50 5.10
CA ALA A 42 -16.15 5.13 3.80
C ALA A 42 -16.48 3.63 3.69
N LEU A 43 -15.62 2.76 4.24
CA LEU A 43 -15.88 1.32 4.34
C LEU A 43 -17.17 1.02 5.12
N ARG A 44 -17.32 1.61 6.32
CA ARG A 44 -18.53 1.44 7.15
C ARG A 44 -19.79 1.94 6.45
N GLU A 45 -19.73 3.10 5.83
CA GLU A 45 -20.84 3.69 5.08
C GLU A 45 -21.23 2.87 3.85
N ALA A 46 -20.28 2.17 3.25
CA ALA A 46 -20.51 1.25 2.15
C ALA A 46 -20.98 -0.15 2.59
N GLY A 47 -21.09 -0.41 3.90
CA GLY A 47 -21.58 -1.67 4.45
C GLY A 47 -20.51 -2.76 4.65
N HIS A 48 -19.22 -2.43 4.55
CA HIS A 48 -18.12 -3.37 4.79
C HIS A 48 -17.87 -3.60 6.28
N VAL A 49 -18.87 -4.14 6.98
CA VAL A 49 -18.85 -4.48 8.41
C VAL A 49 -19.05 -5.99 8.60
N PRO A 50 -18.31 -6.66 9.50
CA PRO A 50 -17.33 -6.10 10.45
C PRO A 50 -16.03 -5.61 9.80
N GLY A 51 -15.69 -6.13 8.62
CA GLY A 51 -14.62 -5.66 7.76
C GLY A 51 -14.78 -6.23 6.34
N PRO A 52 -14.06 -5.71 5.35
CA PRO A 52 -14.11 -6.24 4.00
C PRO A 52 -13.50 -7.65 3.93
N ASP A 53 -13.93 -8.44 2.95
CA ASP A 53 -13.34 -9.75 2.60
C ASP A 53 -13.16 -10.73 3.78
N GLY A 54 -14.10 -10.72 4.73
CA GLY A 54 -14.10 -11.63 5.87
C GLY A 54 -13.19 -11.20 7.04
N MET A 55 -12.62 -9.99 6.98
CA MET A 55 -11.84 -9.44 8.08
C MET A 55 -12.72 -9.22 9.32
N PRO A 56 -12.22 -9.52 10.54
CA PRO A 56 -13.01 -9.42 11.78
C PRO A 56 -13.27 -7.97 12.21
N GLY A 57 -12.67 -6.98 11.54
CA GLY A 57 -12.77 -5.57 11.87
C GLY A 57 -12.10 -4.68 10.82
N ILE A 58 -12.43 -3.39 10.86
CA ILE A 58 -11.66 -2.34 10.18
C ILE A 58 -10.64 -1.80 11.20
N PRO A 59 -9.33 -2.05 11.01
CA PRO A 59 -8.33 -1.65 11.99
C PRO A 59 -8.20 -0.12 12.06
N GLU A 60 -7.85 0.37 13.24
CA GLU A 60 -7.37 1.74 13.40
C GLU A 60 -5.95 1.85 12.83
N TRP A 61 -5.62 3.03 12.32
CA TRP A 61 -4.31 3.30 11.78
C TRP A 61 -3.93 4.76 11.95
N ASP A 62 -2.72 4.98 12.45
CA ASP A 62 -2.03 6.26 12.42
C ASP A 62 -0.54 6.03 12.11
N ALA A 63 0.12 7.07 11.59
CA ALA A 63 1.49 6.94 11.11
C ALA A 63 2.48 6.72 12.27
N GLU A 64 2.22 7.31 13.43
CA GLU A 64 3.08 7.26 14.61
C GLU A 64 3.10 5.85 15.22
N SER A 65 1.95 5.21 15.38
CA SER A 65 1.83 3.81 15.82
C SER A 65 2.49 2.85 14.82
N HIS A 66 2.35 3.10 13.52
CA HIS A 66 3.04 2.30 12.50
C HIS A 66 4.57 2.47 12.58
N LEU A 67 5.09 3.69 12.76
CA LEU A 67 6.52 3.92 12.95
C LEU A 67 7.08 3.20 14.17
N GLN A 68 6.31 3.13 15.26
CA GLN A 68 6.71 2.38 16.45
C GLN A 68 6.77 0.87 16.15
N PHE A 69 5.77 0.32 15.48
CA PHE A 69 5.80 -1.07 15.01
C PHE A 69 7.02 -1.37 14.12
N MET A 70 7.33 -0.48 13.18
CA MET A 70 8.51 -0.61 12.31
C MET A 70 9.81 -0.67 13.11
N LYS A 71 9.97 0.24 14.10
CA LYS A 71 11.14 0.30 14.97
C LYS A 71 11.34 -0.99 15.76
N GLU A 72 10.27 -1.54 16.33
CA GLU A 72 10.29 -2.78 17.10
C GLU A 72 10.66 -4.00 16.25
N ASN A 73 10.29 -4.00 14.97
CA ASN A 73 10.49 -5.12 14.05
C ASN A 73 11.71 -4.99 13.13
N ASN A 74 12.51 -3.92 13.30
CA ASN A 74 13.66 -3.59 12.44
C ASN A 74 13.25 -3.45 10.96
N ILE A 75 12.14 -2.76 10.71
CA ILE A 75 11.67 -2.35 9.39
C ILE A 75 12.12 -0.91 9.18
N GLU A 76 12.93 -0.67 8.15
CA GLU A 76 13.43 0.66 7.83
C GLU A 76 12.42 1.46 7.00
N LYS A 77 11.71 0.77 6.11
CA LYS A 77 10.74 1.39 5.20
C LYS A 77 9.52 0.50 4.96
N SER A 78 8.33 1.08 4.99
CA SER A 78 7.09 0.43 4.57
C SER A 78 6.54 1.11 3.32
N ILE A 79 6.11 0.32 2.32
CA ILE A 79 5.38 0.81 1.15
C ILE A 79 3.89 0.60 1.40
N LEU A 80 3.20 1.71 1.65
CA LEU A 80 1.81 1.74 2.08
C LEU A 80 0.86 1.50 0.89
N SER A 81 -0.20 0.72 1.09
CA SER A 81 -1.26 0.53 0.10
C SER A 81 -2.64 0.48 0.76
N ILE A 82 -3.68 0.93 0.04
CA ILE A 82 -5.06 0.64 0.44
C ILE A 82 -5.31 -0.85 0.22
N SER A 83 -5.77 -1.54 1.27
CA SER A 83 -6.13 -2.96 1.21
C SER A 83 -7.46 -3.18 0.48
N SER A 84 -7.90 -4.43 0.42
CA SER A 84 -9.19 -4.76 -0.16
C SER A 84 -10.35 -4.08 0.59
N PRO A 85 -11.43 -3.69 -0.11
CA PRO A 85 -11.74 -3.97 -1.52
C PRO A 85 -11.24 -2.86 -2.47
N GLY A 86 -10.23 -2.08 -2.07
CA GLY A 86 -9.76 -0.92 -2.81
C GLY A 86 -10.66 0.30 -2.58
N VAL A 87 -10.83 1.15 -3.59
CA VAL A 87 -11.53 2.44 -3.47
C VAL A 87 -12.91 2.47 -4.12
N TYR A 88 -13.27 1.42 -4.85
CA TYR A 88 -14.59 1.26 -5.46
C TYR A 88 -15.43 0.34 -4.57
N LEU A 89 -16.12 0.93 -3.59
CA LEU A 89 -16.67 0.18 -2.44
C LEU A 89 -18.09 -0.39 -2.64
N ASN A 90 -18.80 0.03 -3.69
CA ASN A 90 -20.19 -0.35 -3.94
C ASN A 90 -20.35 -0.93 -5.33
N ILE A 91 -21.45 -1.67 -5.56
CA ILE A 91 -21.77 -2.22 -6.88
C ILE A 91 -21.75 -1.11 -7.93
N PRO A 92 -21.15 -1.33 -9.12
CA PRO A 92 -20.94 -0.25 -10.06
C PRO A 92 -22.23 0.40 -10.54
N SER A 93 -22.21 1.72 -10.51
CA SER A 93 -23.26 2.65 -10.88
C SER A 93 -22.66 4.05 -10.94
N LYS A 94 -23.35 5.00 -11.56
CA LYS A 94 -22.89 6.39 -11.69
C LYS A 94 -22.49 7.03 -10.38
N ASP A 95 -23.25 6.77 -9.32
CA ASP A 95 -22.97 7.37 -8.01
C ASP A 95 -21.86 6.63 -7.26
N ALA A 96 -21.75 5.30 -7.42
CA ALA A 96 -20.60 4.55 -6.92
C ALA A 96 -19.29 5.01 -7.58
N THR A 97 -19.30 5.21 -8.91
CA THR A 97 -18.16 5.71 -9.68
C THR A 97 -17.71 7.08 -9.17
N LYS A 98 -18.63 8.04 -9.00
CA LYS A 98 -18.29 9.36 -8.44
C LYS A 98 -17.66 9.27 -7.04
N LYS A 99 -18.18 8.39 -6.18
CA LYS A 99 -17.62 8.17 -4.83
C LYS A 99 -16.23 7.57 -4.91
N ALA A 100 -16.02 6.56 -5.76
CA ALA A 100 -14.74 5.91 -5.96
C ALA A 100 -13.65 6.87 -6.46
N ILE A 101 -13.96 7.73 -7.44
CA ILE A 101 -13.04 8.75 -7.95
C ILE A 101 -12.59 9.71 -6.83
N LYS A 102 -13.55 10.20 -6.04
CA LYS A 102 -13.24 11.10 -4.92
C LYS A 102 -12.41 10.39 -3.84
N LEU A 103 -12.73 9.14 -3.54
CA LEU A 103 -12.02 8.36 -2.54
C LEU A 103 -10.60 8.05 -2.98
N ALA A 104 -10.40 7.62 -4.23
CA ALA A 104 -9.09 7.38 -4.86
C ALA A 104 -8.18 8.59 -4.72
N ARG A 105 -8.65 9.77 -5.17
CA ARG A 105 -7.89 11.02 -5.06
C ARG A 105 -7.48 11.30 -3.61
N ARG A 106 -8.42 11.13 -2.68
CA ARG A 106 -8.20 11.45 -1.26
C ARG A 106 -7.20 10.50 -0.60
N VAL A 107 -7.30 9.19 -0.83
CA VAL A 107 -6.33 8.22 -0.28
C VAL A 107 -4.94 8.41 -0.87
N ASN A 108 -4.85 8.74 -2.17
CA ASN A 108 -3.57 8.97 -2.85
C ASN A 108 -2.89 10.24 -2.35
N GLN A 109 -3.65 11.33 -2.19
CA GLN A 109 -3.14 12.57 -1.59
C GLN A 109 -2.68 12.34 -0.15
N TYR A 110 -3.43 11.56 0.63
CA TYR A 110 -3.05 11.22 2.00
C TYR A 110 -1.76 10.39 2.03
N GLY A 111 -1.63 9.37 1.18
CA GLY A 111 -0.40 8.57 1.06
C GLY A 111 0.82 9.43 0.69
N SER A 112 0.65 10.37 -0.25
CA SER A 112 1.69 11.34 -0.59
C SER A 112 2.05 12.27 0.57
N GLN A 113 1.07 12.74 1.36
CA GLN A 113 1.32 13.53 2.57
C GLN A 113 2.10 12.74 3.64
N VAL A 114 1.75 11.48 3.88
CA VAL A 114 2.46 10.60 4.83
C VAL A 114 3.90 10.37 4.36
N LYS A 115 4.10 10.07 3.07
CA LYS A 115 5.42 9.96 2.44
C LYS A 115 6.23 11.26 2.56
N ALA A 116 5.61 12.42 2.37
CA ALA A 116 6.27 13.71 2.51
C ALA A 116 6.73 13.98 3.95
N LYS A 117 5.91 13.59 4.95
CA LYS A 117 6.22 13.77 6.37
C LYS A 117 7.35 12.82 6.83
N TYR A 118 7.40 11.60 6.31
CA TYR A 118 8.38 10.57 6.71
C TYR A 118 9.01 9.87 5.48
N PRO A 119 9.79 10.58 4.64
CA PRO A 119 10.22 10.07 3.34
C PRO A 119 11.19 8.88 3.41
N LYS A 120 11.92 8.74 4.53
CA LYS A 120 12.82 7.60 4.75
C LYS A 120 12.03 6.34 5.13
N GLN A 121 10.94 6.50 5.86
CA GLN A 121 10.16 5.40 6.46
C GLN A 121 8.96 4.98 5.61
N PHE A 122 8.35 5.88 4.84
CA PHE A 122 7.17 5.56 4.05
C PHE A 122 7.37 5.80 2.56
N GLY A 123 6.93 4.83 1.77
CA GLY A 123 6.50 4.98 0.38
C GLY A 123 5.02 4.63 0.26
N PHE A 124 4.46 4.68 -0.94
CA PHE A 124 3.10 4.19 -1.16
C PHE A 124 2.80 3.74 -2.60
N PHE A 125 1.94 2.74 -2.72
CA PHE A 125 1.26 2.37 -3.95
C PHE A 125 -0.10 3.08 -4.01
N ALA A 126 -0.33 3.87 -5.07
CA ALA A 126 -1.58 4.60 -5.24
C ALA A 126 -2.70 3.69 -5.77
N SER A 127 -3.94 4.02 -5.44
CA SER A 127 -5.14 3.29 -5.89
C SER A 127 -5.79 3.97 -7.09
N LEU A 128 -6.36 3.17 -8.00
CA LEU A 128 -7.13 3.65 -9.15
C LEU A 128 -8.63 3.41 -8.94
N PRO A 129 -9.52 4.30 -9.42
CA PRO A 129 -10.97 4.15 -9.34
C PRO A 129 -11.53 3.15 -10.38
N LEU A 130 -10.87 2.00 -10.55
CA LEU A 130 -11.36 0.92 -11.41
C LEU A 130 -12.70 0.37 -10.86
N PRO A 131 -13.64 -0.05 -11.74
CA PRO A 131 -13.45 -0.35 -13.16
C PRO A 131 -13.58 0.83 -14.15
N ASP A 132 -13.64 2.10 -13.69
CA ASP A 132 -13.68 3.26 -14.60
C ASP A 132 -12.29 3.52 -15.23
N ILE A 133 -12.09 3.04 -16.46
CA ILE A 133 -10.84 3.20 -17.23
C ILE A 133 -10.51 4.68 -17.46
N LYS A 134 -11.50 5.49 -17.85
CA LYS A 134 -11.29 6.90 -18.19
C LYS A 134 -10.90 7.71 -16.96
N ALA A 135 -11.55 7.47 -15.82
CA ALA A 135 -11.18 8.13 -14.58
C ALA A 135 -9.82 7.64 -14.06
N SER A 136 -9.51 6.35 -14.24
CA SER A 136 -8.22 5.79 -13.84
C SER A 136 -7.06 6.38 -14.65
N LEU A 137 -7.19 6.57 -15.96
CA LEU A 137 -6.19 7.26 -16.79
C LEU A 137 -5.96 8.71 -16.33
N LYS A 138 -7.03 9.43 -16.00
CA LYS A 138 -6.92 10.79 -15.43
C LYS A 138 -6.23 10.81 -14.08
N GLU A 139 -6.46 9.80 -13.25
CA GLU A 139 -5.80 9.68 -11.96
C GLU A 139 -4.32 9.34 -12.14
N ILE A 140 -3.95 8.45 -13.06
CA ILE A 140 -2.55 8.17 -13.41
C ILE A 140 -1.82 9.46 -13.82
N ASP A 141 -2.42 10.27 -14.71
CA ASP A 141 -1.85 11.56 -15.11
C ASP A 141 -1.60 12.48 -13.91
N TYR A 142 -2.59 12.62 -13.04
CA TYR A 142 -2.46 13.40 -11.82
C TYR A 142 -1.34 12.87 -10.91
N LEU A 143 -1.32 11.56 -10.64
CA LEU A 143 -0.38 10.92 -9.71
C LEU A 143 1.08 11.09 -10.14
N PHE A 144 1.36 10.94 -11.43
CA PHE A 144 2.74 10.89 -11.92
C PHE A 144 3.22 12.20 -12.56
N LYS A 145 2.34 13.13 -12.91
CA LYS A 145 2.72 14.45 -13.47
C LYS A 145 2.47 15.62 -12.53
N GLN A 146 1.54 15.52 -11.58
CA GLN A 146 1.12 16.67 -10.76
C GLN A 146 1.36 16.46 -9.26
N LEU A 147 1.12 15.26 -8.73
CA LEU A 147 1.29 14.97 -7.31
C LEU A 147 2.78 14.89 -6.93
N SER A 148 3.13 15.50 -5.79
CA SER A 148 4.49 15.49 -5.25
C SER A 148 4.47 15.39 -3.71
N PRO A 149 5.15 14.41 -3.10
CA PRO A 149 5.88 13.31 -3.73
C PRO A 149 4.97 12.34 -4.50
N LYS A 150 5.48 11.81 -5.61
CA LYS A 150 4.81 10.79 -6.44
C LYS A 150 4.67 9.44 -5.69
N PRO A 151 3.68 8.60 -6.02
CA PRO A 151 3.65 7.22 -5.55
C PRO A 151 4.85 6.41 -6.07
N ASP A 152 5.17 5.32 -5.37
CA ASP A 152 6.22 4.35 -5.73
C ASP A 152 5.68 3.25 -6.67
N GLY A 153 4.38 3.28 -6.96
CA GLY A 153 3.70 2.37 -7.89
C GLY A 153 2.17 2.47 -7.76
N ILE A 154 1.46 1.49 -8.30
CA ILE A 154 0.00 1.36 -8.20
C ILE A 154 -0.36 0.04 -7.53
N VAL A 155 -1.35 0.05 -6.65
CA VAL A 155 -1.97 -1.17 -6.13
C VAL A 155 -3.21 -1.51 -6.96
N MET A 156 -3.27 -2.75 -7.46
CA MET A 156 -4.43 -3.27 -8.17
C MET A 156 -5.04 -4.46 -7.42
N MET A 157 -6.36 -4.48 -7.31
CA MET A 157 -7.08 -5.64 -6.75
C MET A 157 -7.12 -6.76 -7.79
N SER A 158 -7.22 -8.02 -7.35
CA SER A 158 -7.30 -9.18 -8.25
C SER A 158 -8.51 -9.14 -9.21
N ASN A 159 -9.55 -8.37 -8.87
CA ASN A 159 -10.65 -8.03 -9.78
C ASN A 159 -11.37 -6.73 -9.34
N TYR A 160 -12.16 -6.16 -10.25
CA TYR A 160 -13.06 -5.03 -9.99
C TYR A 160 -14.48 -5.37 -10.47
N TYR A 161 -15.29 -5.99 -9.60
CA TYR A 161 -16.66 -6.43 -9.91
C TYR A 161 -16.77 -7.28 -11.19
N GLY A 162 -15.83 -8.22 -11.37
CA GLY A 162 -15.80 -9.13 -12.52
C GLY A 162 -14.93 -8.66 -13.70
N LEU A 163 -14.35 -7.46 -13.63
CA LEU A 163 -13.22 -7.05 -14.48
C LEU A 163 -11.92 -7.60 -13.88
N TYR A 164 -11.36 -8.63 -14.49
CA TYR A 164 -10.11 -9.27 -14.05
C TYR A 164 -8.90 -8.68 -14.78
N LEU A 165 -7.71 -8.81 -14.19
CA LEU A 165 -6.47 -8.20 -14.71
C LEU A 165 -6.03 -8.70 -16.10
N GLY A 166 -6.50 -9.87 -16.53
CA GLY A 166 -6.26 -10.37 -17.89
C GLY A 166 -7.20 -9.81 -18.95
N ASP A 167 -8.12 -8.92 -18.59
CA ASP A 167 -9.12 -8.39 -19.52
C ASP A 167 -8.58 -7.28 -20.42
N ARG A 168 -9.01 -7.28 -21.68
CA ARG A 168 -8.56 -6.32 -22.69
C ARG A 168 -9.01 -4.88 -22.40
N ASP A 169 -10.10 -4.68 -21.66
CA ASP A 169 -10.56 -3.35 -21.26
C ASP A 169 -9.51 -2.61 -20.39
N LEU A 170 -8.57 -3.34 -19.78
CA LEU A 170 -7.46 -2.77 -19.01
C LEU A 170 -6.22 -2.45 -19.86
N GLU A 171 -6.16 -2.83 -21.15
CA GLU A 171 -5.03 -2.52 -22.06
C GLU A 171 -4.61 -1.03 -21.97
N PRO A 172 -5.53 -0.03 -22.03
CA PRO A 172 -5.14 1.37 -21.93
C PRO A 172 -4.47 1.75 -20.59
N ILE A 173 -4.85 1.08 -19.50
CA ILE A 173 -4.24 1.29 -18.18
C ILE A 173 -2.81 0.76 -18.18
N TYR A 174 -2.60 -0.44 -18.71
CA TYR A 174 -1.28 -1.04 -18.82
C TYR A 174 -0.36 -0.23 -19.73
N ASP A 175 -0.84 0.24 -20.87
CA ASP A 175 -0.08 1.10 -21.78
C ASP A 175 0.40 2.38 -21.08
N ALA A 176 -0.51 3.07 -20.37
CA ALA A 176 -0.18 4.30 -19.65
C ALA A 176 0.82 4.07 -18.51
N LEU A 177 0.69 2.96 -17.75
CA LEU A 177 1.62 2.62 -16.68
C LEU A 177 2.99 2.17 -17.22
N ASN A 178 3.01 1.47 -18.35
CA ASN A 178 4.22 1.02 -19.02
C ASN A 178 5.03 2.20 -19.60
N GLU A 179 4.37 3.18 -20.22
CA GLU A 179 5.02 4.42 -20.69
C GLU A 179 5.74 5.16 -19.55
N LEU A 180 5.16 5.13 -18.35
CA LEU A 180 5.70 5.75 -17.15
C LEU A 180 6.67 4.85 -16.35
N ASN A 181 6.90 3.61 -16.80
CA ASN A 181 7.69 2.58 -16.12
C ASN A 181 7.26 2.36 -14.65
N VAL A 182 5.95 2.20 -14.43
CA VAL A 182 5.34 2.12 -13.10
C VAL A 182 5.19 0.68 -12.63
N THR A 183 5.63 0.40 -11.40
CA THR A 183 5.41 -0.89 -10.73
C THR A 183 3.94 -1.09 -10.35
N ILE A 184 3.40 -2.27 -10.65
CA ILE A 184 2.08 -2.72 -10.20
C ILE A 184 2.26 -3.71 -9.05
N PHE A 185 1.61 -3.42 -7.93
CA PHE A 185 1.45 -4.34 -6.81
C PHE A 185 0.05 -4.96 -6.87
N GLU A 186 -0.03 -6.23 -7.23
CA GLU A 186 -1.29 -6.98 -7.17
C GLU A 186 -1.61 -7.35 -5.72
N HIS A 187 -2.83 -7.06 -5.29
CA HIS A 187 -3.36 -7.44 -3.99
C HIS A 187 -4.66 -8.25 -4.14
N PRO A 188 -4.84 -9.33 -3.36
CA PRO A 188 -6.06 -10.13 -3.43
C PRO A 188 -7.30 -9.35 -2.95
N THR A 189 -8.47 -9.72 -3.47
CA THR A 189 -9.78 -9.36 -2.91
C THR A 189 -10.75 -10.53 -3.13
N THR A 190 -11.96 -10.47 -2.54
CA THR A 190 -12.98 -11.51 -2.71
C THR A 190 -13.20 -11.84 -4.19
N PRO A 191 -13.17 -13.13 -4.58
CA PRO A 191 -13.45 -13.53 -5.95
C PRO A 191 -14.85 -13.11 -6.40
N CYS A 192 -14.96 -12.46 -7.57
CA CYS A 192 -16.24 -12.15 -8.17
C CYS A 192 -16.76 -13.33 -9.01
N THR A 193 -17.40 -14.30 -8.35
CA THR A 193 -17.98 -15.47 -9.05
C THR A 193 -19.36 -15.19 -9.64
N GLN A 194 -20.13 -14.27 -9.03
CA GLN A 194 -21.52 -13.99 -9.40
C GLN A 194 -21.67 -13.27 -10.74
N PHE A 195 -20.75 -12.36 -11.06
CA PHE A 195 -20.77 -11.52 -12.26
C PHE A 195 -19.60 -11.83 -13.19
N ASN A 196 -19.03 -13.04 -13.09
CA ASN A 196 -17.92 -13.43 -13.93
C ASN A 196 -18.34 -13.36 -15.42
N LYS A 197 -17.53 -12.70 -16.25
CA LYS A 197 -17.79 -12.40 -17.68
C LYS A 197 -18.92 -11.40 -17.96
N LEU A 198 -19.48 -10.76 -16.94
CA LEU A 198 -20.45 -9.68 -17.09
C LEU A 198 -19.78 -8.33 -16.82
N ARG A 199 -20.26 -7.26 -17.45
CA ARG A 199 -19.72 -5.90 -17.26
C ARG A 199 -20.82 -5.02 -16.70
N PHE A 200 -20.52 -4.32 -15.61
CA PHE A 200 -21.45 -3.33 -15.12
C PHE A 200 -21.32 -2.05 -15.93
N ASP A 201 -22.46 -1.46 -16.27
CA ASP A 201 -22.53 -0.12 -16.82
C ASP A 201 -22.36 0.91 -15.68
N ILE A 202 -21.16 1.49 -15.63
CA ILE A 202 -20.75 2.46 -14.62
C ILE A 202 -21.43 3.82 -14.75
N ASP A 203 -22.15 4.08 -15.85
CA ASP A 203 -22.79 5.36 -16.15
C ASP A 203 -24.30 5.38 -15.84
N LYS A 204 -24.93 4.23 -15.57
CA LYS A 204 -26.34 4.16 -15.16
C LYS A 204 -26.54 4.46 -13.68
N THR A 205 -27.71 5.01 -13.35
CA THR A 205 -28.08 5.39 -11.98
C THR A 205 -28.26 4.18 -11.06
N ALA A 206 -28.73 3.06 -11.59
CA ALA A 206 -28.85 1.78 -10.90
C ALA A 206 -27.87 0.78 -11.50
N PRO A 207 -27.39 -0.21 -10.70
CA PRO A 207 -26.58 -1.30 -11.22
C PRO A 207 -27.27 -1.96 -12.41
N SER A 208 -26.56 -2.01 -13.53
CA SER A 208 -27.02 -2.71 -14.72
C SER A 208 -25.83 -3.34 -15.40
N ILE A 209 -26.08 -4.47 -16.07
CA ILE A 209 -25.06 -5.19 -16.82
C ILE A 209 -25.20 -4.79 -18.30
N SER A 210 -24.08 -4.51 -18.96
CA SER A 210 -23.97 -4.24 -20.41
C SER A 210 -23.78 -5.52 -21.20
#